data_AF-A0A4Y9XKX0-F1
#
_entry.id   AF-A0A4Y9XKX0-F1
#
_cell.length_a   1.000
_cell.length_b   1.000
_cell.length_c   1.000
_cell.angle_alpha   90.00
_cell.angle_beta   90.00
_cell.angle_gamma   90.00
#
_symmetry.space_group_name_H-M   'P 1'
#
loop_
_entity.id
_entity.type
_entity.pdbx_description
1 polymer ?
#
loop_
_entity_poly.entity_id
_entity_poly.type
_entity_poly.pdbx_seq_one_letter_code
_entity_poly.pdbx_strand_id
1 'polypeptide(L)'
;AGCLTAPISISPPSSSSFTSSTPNPTQPPPTPLITCSLAFFDPTAAAVFRSSIPGRTEVQVGRSPGARRASMPQAALDPSASVDWEDVWSRSAGAYTLPEELETLRKRADDVHTIVCLTDNAPQGLMSALSAFPNASKLGLIASSTPFVTGRPFTLMHNDAVLSSGAVGLALFKPPRPAATTAFPGLTALTEELTVTRSEGNLIQELDKANPSRLLLAAIQTRGIVGEAAKEHEFYVGVRAGGKTVQVHHILSGDPSRGTIALESEVAPAEGSVVQLFHGPRHGAPAPALPSPSSLAGLTGPGKRLSFITAPRDHPVSPNSDSESAVDVRVLDNVFLAASENGFLLGRNGDGEKEKEKVWTCTTRWIASLLWP
;
A
#
# COMPACT_ATOMS: atom_id res chain seq x y z
N ALA A 1 13.98 21.66 10.14
CA ALA A 1 14.17 20.81 8.95
C ALA A 1 13.27 19.59 9.12
N GLY A 2 12.49 19.22 8.10
CA GLY A 2 11.74 17.96 8.14
C GLY A 2 12.67 16.82 7.77
N CYS A 3 12.77 15.80 8.62
CA CYS A 3 13.53 14.58 8.34
C CYS A 3 12.55 13.42 8.33
N LEU A 4 12.54 12.64 7.24
CA LEU A 4 11.86 11.35 7.20
C LEU A 4 12.94 10.27 7.39
N THR A 5 12.73 9.37 8.34
CA THR A 5 13.60 8.23 8.58
C THR A 5 12.78 6.95 8.54
N ALA A 6 13.35 5.90 7.94
CA ALA A 6 12.75 4.58 7.98
C ALA A 6 13.86 3.52 8.03
N PRO A 7 13.82 2.58 9.00
CA PRO A 7 14.63 1.37 8.90
C PRO A 7 14.08 0.54 7.74
N ILE A 8 14.97 -0.07 6.96
CA ILE A 8 14.57 -1.05 5.95
C ILE A 8 15.12 -2.40 6.36
N SER A 9 14.24 -3.40 6.45
CA SER A 9 14.68 -4.80 6.50
C SER A 9 14.74 -5.31 5.06
N ILE A 10 15.93 -5.27 4.46
CA ILE A 10 16.16 -5.80 3.10
C ILE A 10 16.82 -7.16 3.27
N SER A 11 16.16 -8.22 2.81
CA SER A 11 16.85 -9.48 2.54
C SER A 11 17.77 -9.29 1.31
N PRO A 12 19.05 -9.71 1.38
CA PRO A 12 19.97 -9.55 0.26
C PRO A 12 19.47 -10.32 -0.98
N PRO A 13 19.82 -9.88 -2.20
CA PRO A 13 19.37 -10.53 -3.43
C PRO A 13 19.92 -11.96 -3.51
N SER A 14 19.01 -12.93 -3.52
CA SER A 14 19.34 -14.35 -3.67
C SER A 14 19.71 -14.66 -5.13
N SER A 15 20.95 -15.03 -5.40
CA SER A 15 21.34 -15.70 -6.64
C SER A 15 21.21 -17.23 -6.49
N SER A 16 20.21 -17.78 -7.18
CA SER A 16 20.06 -19.16 -7.70
C SER A 16 20.47 -20.38 -6.85
N SER A 17 19.46 -21.17 -6.47
CA SER A 17 19.33 -22.65 -6.54
C SER A 17 20.55 -23.55 -6.21
N PHE A 18 20.49 -24.32 -5.12
CA PHE A 18 20.12 -25.76 -5.11
C PHE A 18 20.36 -26.43 -3.73
N THR A 19 19.52 -27.44 -3.47
CA THR A 19 19.65 -28.60 -2.54
C THR A 19 19.76 -28.38 -1.03
N SER A 20 18.86 -29.10 -0.34
CA SER A 20 18.93 -29.47 1.06
C SER A 20 20.30 -30.04 1.44
N SER A 21 21.10 -29.27 2.13
CA SER A 21 22.12 -29.81 3.02
C SER A 21 21.96 -29.16 4.38
N THR A 22 21.82 -30.00 5.40
CA THR A 22 21.87 -29.69 6.82
C THR A 22 22.88 -28.58 7.14
N PRO A 23 22.55 -27.60 8.02
CA PRO A 23 23.45 -26.50 8.32
C PRO A 23 24.77 -27.04 8.90
N ASN A 24 25.87 -26.69 8.26
CA ASN A 24 27.21 -26.98 8.75
C ASN A 24 27.45 -26.13 10.03
N PRO A 25 27.68 -26.73 11.21
CA PRO A 25 27.75 -26.01 12.50
C PRO A 25 28.98 -25.10 12.66
N THR A 26 29.79 -24.92 11.61
CA THR A 26 31.05 -24.17 11.63
C THR A 26 30.98 -22.80 10.93
N GLN A 27 29.86 -22.45 10.31
CA GLN A 27 29.74 -21.15 9.65
C GLN A 27 29.27 -20.08 10.67
N PRO A 28 30.00 -18.97 10.84
CA PRO A 28 29.54 -17.87 11.68
C PRO A 28 28.19 -17.36 11.14
N PRO A 29 27.24 -16.98 12.03
CA PRO A 29 25.97 -16.45 11.59
C PRO A 29 26.19 -15.24 10.68
N PRO A 30 25.40 -15.09 9.59
CA PRO A 30 25.53 -13.93 8.71
C PRO A 30 25.36 -12.65 9.54
N THR A 31 26.33 -11.74 9.45
CA THR A 31 26.23 -10.43 10.11
C THR A 31 25.06 -9.66 9.51
N PRO A 32 24.09 -9.20 10.32
CA PRO A 32 22.94 -8.47 9.82
C PRO A 32 23.39 -7.13 9.24
N LEU A 33 23.02 -6.86 7.99
CA LEU A 33 23.19 -5.55 7.38
C LEU A 33 22.14 -4.59 7.97
N ILE A 34 22.59 -3.45 8.49
CA ILE A 34 21.70 -2.38 8.96
C ILE A 34 21.43 -1.46 7.77
N THR A 35 20.17 -1.27 7.41
CA THR A 35 19.76 -0.33 6.35
C THR A 35 18.90 0.78 6.92
N CYS A 36 19.18 2.02 6.53
CA CYS A 36 18.44 3.22 6.91
C CYS A 36 18.26 4.12 5.69
N SER A 37 17.06 4.67 5.52
CA SER A 37 16.80 5.75 4.56
C SER A 37 16.57 7.06 5.28
N LEU A 38 17.18 8.13 4.76
CA LEU A 38 17.05 9.49 5.27
C LEU A 38 16.63 10.42 4.13
N ALA A 39 15.61 11.24 4.36
CA ALA A 39 15.23 12.31 3.43
C ALA A 39 15.09 13.64 4.18
N PHE A 40 15.67 14.68 3.60
CA PHE A 40 15.68 16.04 4.17
C PHE A 40 14.83 16.98 3.33
N PHE A 41 13.95 17.71 4.00
CA PHE A 41 13.05 18.68 3.39
C PHE A 41 13.31 20.08 3.96
N ASP A 42 13.29 21.07 3.07
CA ASP A 42 13.36 22.48 3.45
C ASP A 42 12.13 22.84 4.32
N PRO A 43 12.32 23.33 5.56
CA PRO A 43 11.20 23.74 6.41
C PRO A 43 10.34 24.86 5.81
N THR A 44 10.86 25.61 4.82
CA THR A 44 10.06 26.63 4.13
C THR A 44 9.18 26.05 3.02
N ALA A 45 9.36 24.79 2.65
CA ALA A 45 8.66 24.09 1.56
C ALA A 45 7.83 22.88 2.05
N ALA A 46 7.97 22.51 3.33
CA ALA A 46 7.31 21.38 3.93
C ALA A 46 6.83 21.69 5.36
N ALA A 47 5.66 21.17 5.72
CA ALA A 47 5.14 21.18 7.08
C ALA A 47 5.08 19.74 7.60
N VAL A 48 5.67 19.51 8.77
CA VAL A 48 5.56 18.23 9.48
C VAL A 48 4.24 18.24 10.26
N PHE A 49 3.55 17.10 10.34
CA PHE A 49 2.34 16.97 11.13
C PHE A 49 2.26 15.64 11.86
N ARG A 50 1.48 15.62 12.93
CA ARG A 50 1.05 14.41 13.63
C ARG A 50 -0.46 14.33 13.62
N SER A 51 -1.00 13.16 13.27
CA SER A 51 -2.42 12.87 13.40
C SER A 51 -2.68 11.85 14.51
N SER A 52 -3.66 12.14 15.35
CA SER A 52 -4.29 11.18 16.26
C SER A 52 -5.76 10.93 15.89
N ILE A 53 -6.15 11.28 14.66
CA ILE A 53 -7.51 11.09 14.17
C ILE A 53 -7.76 9.58 14.08
N PRO A 54 -8.75 9.03 14.80
CA PRO A 54 -8.99 7.60 14.81
C PRO A 54 -9.48 7.15 13.43
N GLY A 55 -8.91 6.05 12.93
CA GLY A 55 -9.48 5.32 11.81
C GLY A 55 -10.65 4.42 12.21
N ARG A 56 -11.03 3.53 11.30
CA ARG A 56 -12.09 2.56 11.56
C ARG A 56 -11.60 1.53 12.59
N THR A 57 -12.42 1.26 13.60
CA THR A 57 -12.17 0.15 14.52
C THR A 57 -12.30 -1.16 13.75
N GLU A 58 -11.29 -2.02 13.83
CA GLU A 58 -11.38 -3.37 13.29
C GLU A 58 -12.60 -4.09 13.88
N VAL A 59 -13.42 -4.67 13.00
CA VAL A 59 -14.59 -5.45 13.42
C VAL A 59 -14.07 -6.74 14.03
N GLN A 60 -14.00 -6.79 15.37
CA GLN A 60 -13.65 -8.00 16.09
C GLN A 60 -14.82 -8.98 16.05
N VAL A 61 -14.67 -10.05 15.26
CA VAL A 61 -15.58 -11.19 15.27
C VAL A 61 -15.13 -12.21 16.32
N GLY A 62 -15.84 -12.29 17.45
CA GLY A 62 -15.54 -13.24 18.54
C GLY A 62 -16.20 -12.91 19.88
N ARG A 63 -16.07 -13.81 20.86
CA ARG A 63 -16.57 -13.60 22.23
C ARG A 63 -15.64 -12.67 23.00
N SER A 64 -15.97 -11.37 23.08
CA SER A 64 -15.30 -10.45 23.99
C SER A 64 -15.75 -10.70 25.45
N PRO A 65 -14.85 -11.02 26.40
CA PRO A 65 -15.15 -10.90 27.81
C PRO A 65 -14.96 -9.42 28.21
N GLY A 66 -15.87 -8.54 27.79
CA GLY A 66 -15.67 -7.12 28.12
C GLY A 66 -16.54 -6.06 27.46
N ALA A 67 -17.68 -6.40 26.84
CA ALA A 67 -18.62 -5.41 26.34
C ALA A 67 -19.32 -4.65 27.50
N ARG A 68 -18.59 -3.78 28.19
CA ARG A 68 -19.19 -2.74 29.05
C ARG A 68 -19.67 -1.61 28.16
N ARG A 69 -21.00 -1.56 28.02
CA ARG A 69 -21.85 -0.44 27.60
C ARG A 69 -21.11 0.89 27.39
N ALA A 70 -20.80 1.21 26.14
CA ALA A 70 -20.78 2.59 25.69
C ALA A 70 -22.15 2.86 25.06
N SER A 71 -23.02 3.55 25.78
CA SER A 71 -24.30 4.02 25.27
C SER A 71 -24.05 5.15 24.28
N MET A 72 -24.16 4.86 22.97
CA MET A 72 -24.42 5.91 21.97
C MET A 72 -25.90 5.88 21.59
N PRO A 73 -26.54 7.05 21.40
CA PRO A 73 -27.94 7.12 21.03
C PRO A 73 -28.13 6.60 19.60
N GLN A 74 -28.91 5.54 19.48
CA GLN A 74 -29.29 4.91 18.21
C GLN A 74 -30.33 5.82 17.53
N ALA A 75 -29.91 6.60 16.54
CA ALA A 75 -30.84 7.30 15.65
C ALA A 75 -31.61 6.24 14.85
N ALA A 76 -32.93 6.22 14.98
CA ALA A 76 -33.81 5.31 14.24
C ALA A 76 -33.73 5.64 12.75
N LEU A 77 -33.29 4.68 11.93
CA LEU A 77 -33.32 4.76 10.48
C LEU A 77 -34.59 4.08 9.95
N ASP A 78 -35.30 4.79 9.07
CA ASP A 78 -36.53 4.38 8.42
C ASP A 78 -36.22 3.29 7.37
N PRO A 79 -36.79 2.07 7.47
CA PRO A 79 -36.42 0.91 6.64
C PRO A 79 -36.91 0.97 5.18
N SER A 80 -37.52 2.09 4.75
CA SER A 80 -38.12 2.25 3.43
C SER A 80 -37.30 3.08 2.43
N ALA A 81 -36.20 3.70 2.86
CA ALA A 81 -35.30 4.43 1.97
C ALA A 81 -34.23 3.49 1.37
N SER A 82 -33.87 3.68 0.10
CA SER A 82 -32.64 3.10 -0.46
C SER A 82 -31.44 3.68 0.28
N VAL A 83 -31.04 3.03 1.36
CA VAL A 83 -29.93 3.46 2.20
C VAL A 83 -28.64 3.23 1.43
N ASP A 84 -27.99 4.32 1.03
CA ASP A 84 -26.60 4.29 0.61
C ASP A 84 -25.75 4.01 1.86
N TRP A 85 -25.35 2.75 2.03
CA TRP A 85 -24.56 2.29 3.17
C TRP A 85 -23.19 2.99 3.23
N GLU A 86 -22.68 3.48 2.10
CA GLU A 86 -21.44 4.28 2.05
C GLU A 86 -21.66 5.65 2.72
N ASP A 87 -22.80 6.29 2.49
CA ASP A 87 -23.20 7.54 3.15
C ASP A 87 -23.43 7.33 4.66
N VAL A 88 -24.06 6.23 5.08
CA VAL A 88 -24.25 5.93 6.51
C VAL A 88 -22.93 5.66 7.24
N TRP A 89 -21.96 5.03 6.59
CA TRP A 89 -20.65 4.74 7.18
C TRP A 89 -19.68 5.92 7.09
N SER A 90 -19.91 6.86 6.16
CA SER A 90 -19.19 8.12 6.10
C SER A 90 -19.81 9.19 7.02
N ARG A 91 -21.10 9.11 7.37
CA ARG A 91 -21.75 9.96 8.38
C ARG A 91 -21.29 9.68 9.81
N SER A 92 -20.91 8.44 10.13
CA SER A 92 -20.28 8.10 11.41
C SER A 92 -18.81 8.52 11.49
N ALA A 93 -18.18 8.77 10.33
CA ALA A 93 -16.94 9.51 10.17
C ALA A 93 -17.23 11.03 10.12
N GLY A 94 -17.69 11.59 11.24
CA GLY A 94 -17.96 13.03 11.35
C GLY A 94 -16.80 13.85 10.77
N ALA A 95 -17.10 14.98 10.12
CA ALA A 95 -16.13 15.83 9.42
C ALA A 95 -14.83 15.98 10.21
N TYR A 96 -13.84 15.15 9.91
CA TYR A 96 -12.65 15.07 10.74
C TYR A 96 -11.88 16.37 10.60
N THR A 97 -11.62 17.02 11.71
CA THR A 97 -10.76 18.20 11.80
C THR A 97 -9.36 17.83 11.35
N LEU A 98 -8.70 18.69 10.56
CA LEU A 98 -7.32 18.43 10.16
C LEU A 98 -6.42 18.39 11.39
N PRO A 99 -5.26 17.71 11.32
CA PRO A 99 -4.19 17.92 12.28
C PRO A 99 -3.89 19.41 12.47
N GLU A 100 -3.59 19.83 13.71
CA GLU A 100 -3.40 21.24 14.07
C GLU A 100 -2.35 21.92 13.18
N GLU A 101 -1.28 21.21 12.86
CA GLU A 101 -0.19 21.71 12.02
C GLU A 101 -0.66 21.96 10.57
N LEU A 102 -1.63 21.18 10.08
CA LEU A 102 -2.19 21.29 8.74
C LEU A 102 -3.35 22.28 8.63
N GLU A 103 -4.01 22.65 9.74
CA GLU A 103 -5.07 23.68 9.71
C GLU A 103 -4.53 25.03 9.23
N THR A 104 -3.26 25.32 9.50
CA THR A 104 -2.58 26.53 8.98
C THR A 104 -2.49 26.55 7.46
N LEU A 105 -2.36 25.37 6.83
CA LEU A 105 -2.29 25.20 5.39
C LEU A 105 -3.66 25.17 4.72
N ARG A 106 -4.75 25.03 5.48
CA ARG A 106 -6.11 24.96 4.94
C ARG A 106 -6.49 26.18 4.09
N LYS A 107 -6.04 27.38 4.50
CA LYS A 107 -6.26 28.63 3.75
C LYS A 107 -5.52 28.66 2.40
N ARG A 108 -4.52 27.80 2.24
CA ARG A 108 -3.67 27.66 1.05
C ARG A 108 -3.69 26.21 0.56
N ALA A 109 -4.85 25.56 0.68
CA ALA A 109 -4.99 24.14 0.36
C ALA A 109 -4.62 23.82 -1.10
N ASP A 110 -4.80 24.77 -2.02
CA ASP A 110 -4.45 24.63 -3.43
C ASP A 110 -2.93 24.60 -3.68
N ASP A 111 -2.14 25.18 -2.76
CA ASP A 111 -0.67 25.18 -2.86
C ASP A 111 -0.10 23.82 -2.44
N VAL A 112 -0.81 23.09 -1.57
CA VAL A 112 -0.39 21.76 -1.10
C VAL A 112 -0.55 20.76 -2.25
N HIS A 113 0.58 20.25 -2.74
CA HIS A 113 0.61 19.36 -3.90
C HIS A 113 0.93 17.91 -3.55
N THR A 114 1.53 17.64 -2.38
CA THR A 114 1.90 16.28 -2.01
C THR A 114 1.85 16.11 -0.50
N ILE A 115 1.28 14.99 -0.05
CA ILE A 115 1.27 14.60 1.36
C ILE A 115 1.90 13.21 1.44
N VAL A 116 2.96 13.11 2.26
CA VAL A 116 3.62 11.85 2.58
C VAL A 116 3.33 11.50 4.03
N CYS A 117 2.85 10.29 4.32
CA CYS A 117 2.56 9.89 5.70
C CYS A 117 3.01 8.46 6.03
N LEU A 118 3.32 8.24 7.30
CA LEU A 118 3.50 6.94 7.93
C LEU A 118 2.39 6.78 8.95
N THR A 119 1.63 5.69 8.89
CA THR A 119 0.39 5.50 9.66
C THR A 119 0.33 4.13 10.30
N ASP A 120 -0.42 3.98 11.38
CA ASP A 120 -0.84 2.67 11.86
C ASP A 120 -1.81 1.98 10.86
N ASN A 121 -2.35 0.82 11.25
CA ASN A 121 -3.31 0.06 10.44
C ASN A 121 -4.71 0.71 10.27
N ALA A 122 -4.94 1.91 10.83
CA ALA A 122 -6.24 2.58 10.79
C ALA A 122 -6.13 4.00 10.16
N PRO A 123 -5.75 4.13 8.88
CA PRO A 123 -5.51 5.43 8.25
C PRO A 123 -6.78 6.20 7.88
N GLN A 124 -7.96 5.59 7.97
CA GLN A 124 -9.19 6.09 7.33
C GLN A 124 -9.60 7.49 7.81
N GLY A 125 -9.49 7.74 9.11
CA GLY A 125 -9.83 9.04 9.70
C GLY A 125 -8.92 10.15 9.17
N LEU A 126 -7.61 9.90 9.08
CA LEU A 126 -6.67 10.82 8.48
C LEU A 126 -6.96 11.01 6.98
N MET A 127 -7.14 9.93 6.21
CA MET A 127 -7.39 10.04 4.76
C MET A 127 -8.65 10.85 4.46
N SER A 128 -9.70 10.69 5.27
CA SER A 128 -10.91 11.50 5.20
C SER A 128 -10.62 12.98 5.49
N ALA A 129 -9.88 13.30 6.57
CA ALA A 129 -9.49 14.68 6.88
C ALA A 129 -8.64 15.32 5.76
N LEU A 130 -7.72 14.56 5.16
CA LEU A 130 -6.86 15.02 4.06
C LEU A 130 -7.62 15.27 2.74
N SER A 131 -8.92 14.96 2.66
CA SER A 131 -9.79 15.42 1.55
C SER A 131 -9.83 16.94 1.44
N ALA A 132 -9.52 17.66 2.53
CA ALA A 132 -9.35 19.11 2.55
C ALA A 132 -8.20 19.62 1.65
N PHE A 133 -7.29 18.74 1.22
CA PHE A 133 -6.25 19.01 0.23
C PHE A 133 -6.55 18.26 -1.06
N PRO A 134 -7.52 18.72 -1.86
CA PRO A 134 -8.03 17.96 -3.00
C PRO A 134 -7.06 17.95 -4.18
N ASN A 135 -6.05 18.84 -4.20
CA ASN A 135 -5.04 18.90 -5.26
C ASN A 135 -3.72 18.18 -4.90
N ALA A 136 -3.65 17.62 -3.69
CA ALA A 136 -2.47 16.94 -3.21
C ALA A 136 -2.51 15.45 -3.54
N SER A 137 -1.45 14.96 -4.20
CA SER A 137 -1.15 13.53 -4.27
C SER A 137 -0.79 13.02 -2.87
N LYS A 138 -1.37 11.90 -2.46
CA LYS A 138 -1.21 11.31 -1.14
C LYS A 138 -0.45 10.00 -1.29
N LEU A 139 0.68 9.89 -0.61
CA LEU A 139 1.48 8.66 -0.54
C LEU A 139 1.68 8.30 0.93
N GLY A 140 1.17 7.15 1.34
CA GLY A 140 1.27 6.66 2.71
C GLY A 140 1.99 5.32 2.80
N LEU A 141 2.69 5.06 3.89
CA LEU A 141 3.14 3.72 4.26
C LEU A 141 2.40 3.32 5.53
N ILE A 142 1.77 2.15 5.53
CA ILE A 142 1.25 1.57 6.77
C ILE A 142 2.45 0.97 7.49
N ALA A 143 2.68 1.38 8.73
CA ALA A 143 3.87 1.02 9.48
C ALA A 143 3.91 -0.48 9.76
N SER A 144 5.12 -1.02 9.83
CA SER A 144 5.35 -2.40 10.24
C SER A 144 4.94 -2.65 11.69
N SER A 145 4.48 -3.88 11.91
CA SER A 145 4.06 -4.39 13.20
C SER A 145 5.29 -4.64 14.06
N THR A 146 5.37 -3.99 15.21
CA THR A 146 6.53 -4.08 16.11
C THR A 146 6.27 -4.72 17.49
N PRO A 147 5.23 -5.56 17.71
CA PRO A 147 4.88 -5.99 19.07
C PRO A 147 6.00 -6.80 19.74
N PHE A 148 6.75 -7.58 18.95
CA PHE A 148 7.85 -8.42 19.45
C PHE A 148 9.21 -7.70 19.47
N VAL A 149 9.33 -6.55 18.81
CA VAL A 149 10.59 -5.78 18.72
C VAL A 149 10.61 -4.66 19.75
N THR A 150 9.53 -3.89 19.86
CA THR A 150 9.45 -2.71 20.72
C THR A 150 8.37 -2.81 21.81
N GLY A 151 7.60 -3.91 21.83
CA GLY A 151 6.45 -4.04 22.74
C GLY A 151 5.22 -3.21 22.32
N ARG A 152 5.25 -2.57 21.14
CA ARG A 152 4.19 -1.69 20.64
C ARG A 152 3.58 -2.28 19.35
N PRO A 153 2.26 -2.13 19.12
CA PRO A 153 1.63 -2.58 17.88
C PRO A 153 2.36 -2.03 16.64
N PHE A 154 2.62 -0.72 16.65
CA PHE A 154 3.41 0.00 15.66
C PHE A 154 4.40 0.91 16.37
N THR A 155 5.47 1.30 15.69
CA THR A 155 6.44 2.28 16.22
C THR A 155 6.61 3.40 15.20
N LEU A 156 6.01 4.55 15.49
CA LEU A 156 6.17 5.79 14.74
C LEU A 156 6.98 6.77 15.58
N MET A 157 7.77 7.63 14.93
CA MET A 157 8.55 8.67 15.61
C MET A 157 8.21 10.03 15.04
N HIS A 158 8.02 11.01 15.93
CA HIS A 158 7.82 12.40 15.56
C HIS A 158 8.54 13.29 16.57
N ASN A 159 9.56 14.01 16.09
CA ASN A 159 10.51 14.73 16.94
C ASN A 159 11.09 13.77 18.00
N ASP A 160 10.94 14.12 19.28
CA ASP A 160 11.47 13.32 20.40
C ASP A 160 10.46 12.29 20.94
N ALA A 161 9.29 12.15 20.32
CA ALA A 161 8.22 11.27 20.80
C ALA A 161 8.13 9.97 20.00
N VAL A 162 8.04 8.85 20.73
CA VAL A 162 7.71 7.52 20.19
C VAL A 162 6.22 7.25 20.35
N LEU A 163 5.54 6.93 19.25
CA LEU A 163 4.10 6.78 19.16
C LEU A 163 3.73 5.34 18.80
N SER A 164 2.68 4.82 19.43
CA SER A 164 2.15 3.46 19.16
C SER A 164 0.98 3.43 18.17
N SER A 165 0.42 4.59 17.82
CA SER A 165 -0.79 4.73 17.01
C SER A 165 -0.87 6.11 16.37
N GLY A 166 -1.80 6.26 15.44
CA GLY A 166 -2.02 7.45 14.63
C GLY A 166 -1.12 7.49 13.40
N ALA A 167 -0.78 8.69 12.98
CA ALA A 167 0.08 8.90 11.82
C ALA A 167 1.00 10.11 11.99
N VAL A 168 2.09 10.10 11.26
CA VAL A 168 3.08 11.18 11.18
C VAL A 168 3.36 11.45 9.71
N GLY A 169 3.64 12.68 9.32
CA GLY A 169 3.84 12.96 7.91
C GLY A 169 4.35 14.35 7.60
N LEU A 170 4.42 14.60 6.30
CA LEU A 170 4.92 15.82 5.68
C LEU A 170 3.94 16.28 4.61
N ALA A 171 3.54 17.55 4.66
CA ALA A 171 2.80 18.21 3.59
C ALA A 171 3.77 19.12 2.81
N LEU A 172 3.84 18.94 1.49
CA LEU A 172 4.66 19.70 0.57
C LEU A 172 3.80 20.69 -0.21
N PHE A 173 4.24 21.96 -0.23
CA PHE A 173 3.44 23.07 -0.76
C PHE A 173 4.24 24.07 -1.61
N LYS A 174 5.47 23.71 -2.00
CA LYS A 174 6.28 24.51 -2.94
C LYS A 174 6.87 23.61 -4.03
N PRO A 175 6.98 24.11 -5.27
CA PRO A 175 7.66 23.40 -6.35
C PRO A 175 9.09 22.98 -5.97
N PRO A 176 9.62 21.92 -6.60
CA PRO A 176 9.01 21.13 -7.66
C PRO A 176 7.99 20.08 -7.17
N ARG A 177 6.89 19.91 -7.92
CA ARG A 177 5.89 18.87 -7.66
C ARG A 177 6.41 17.52 -8.16
N PRO A 178 6.49 16.48 -7.31
CA PRO A 178 6.86 15.15 -7.77
C PRO A 178 5.74 14.47 -8.55
N ALA A 179 6.11 13.63 -9.52
CA ALA A 179 5.20 12.73 -10.19
C ALA A 179 5.00 11.46 -9.35
N ALA A 180 3.74 11.07 -9.13
CA ALA A 180 3.39 9.84 -8.42
C ALA A 180 3.25 8.67 -9.40
N THR A 181 4.03 7.61 -9.20
CA THR A 181 4.08 6.44 -10.09
C THR A 181 3.96 5.14 -9.29
N THR A 182 3.45 4.09 -9.92
CA THR A 182 3.48 2.72 -9.38
C THR A 182 4.18 1.76 -10.31
N ALA A 183 4.72 0.70 -9.75
CA ALA A 183 5.30 -0.42 -10.50
C ALA A 183 4.78 -1.75 -9.95
N PHE A 184 4.42 -2.64 -10.88
CA PHE A 184 3.82 -3.96 -10.60
C PHE A 184 4.66 -5.11 -11.22
N PRO A 185 5.94 -5.29 -10.80
CA PRO A 185 6.88 -6.22 -11.44
C PRO A 185 6.48 -7.70 -11.36
N GLY A 186 6.38 -8.38 -12.51
CA GLY A 186 6.04 -9.81 -12.54
C GLY A 186 4.53 -10.10 -12.58
N LEU A 187 3.71 -9.06 -12.67
CA LEU A 187 2.28 -9.20 -12.95
C LEU A 187 2.08 -9.58 -14.43
N THR A 188 1.36 -10.68 -14.68
CA THR A 188 1.11 -11.17 -16.04
C THR A 188 -0.38 -11.20 -16.33
N ALA A 189 -0.78 -10.60 -17.46
CA ALA A 189 -2.17 -10.48 -17.86
C ALA A 189 -2.79 -11.85 -18.23
N LEU A 190 -3.94 -12.14 -17.64
CA LEU A 190 -4.75 -13.33 -17.95
C LEU A 190 -5.79 -13.05 -19.03
N THR A 191 -6.42 -11.88 -18.99
CA THR A 191 -7.49 -11.48 -19.91
C THR A 191 -7.09 -10.28 -20.74
N GLU A 192 -7.91 -9.96 -21.74
CA GLU A 192 -7.96 -8.61 -22.31
C GLU A 192 -8.57 -7.61 -21.30
N GLU A 193 -8.63 -6.35 -21.69
CA GLU A 193 -9.31 -5.30 -20.92
C GLU A 193 -10.83 -5.57 -20.86
N LEU A 194 -11.38 -5.54 -19.65
CA LEU A 194 -12.77 -5.79 -19.31
C LEU A 194 -13.35 -4.54 -18.63
N THR A 195 -14.65 -4.30 -18.76
CA THR A 195 -15.32 -3.18 -18.09
C THR A 195 -16.05 -3.67 -16.85
N VAL A 196 -15.88 -2.98 -15.72
CA VAL A 196 -16.72 -3.22 -14.53
C VAL A 196 -18.13 -2.74 -14.83
N THR A 197 -19.09 -3.66 -14.92
CA THR A 197 -20.49 -3.30 -15.19
C THR A 197 -21.32 -3.24 -13.92
N ARG A 198 -20.90 -3.95 -12.86
CA ARG A 198 -21.56 -3.88 -11.55
C ARG A 198 -20.60 -4.18 -10.40
N SER A 199 -20.60 -3.33 -9.37
CA SER A 199 -19.75 -3.47 -8.17
C SER A 199 -20.47 -3.02 -6.92
N GLU A 200 -20.21 -3.65 -5.78
CA GLU A 200 -20.80 -3.27 -4.49
C GLU A 200 -19.82 -3.58 -3.34
N GLY A 201 -19.51 -2.58 -2.51
CA GLY A 201 -18.47 -2.71 -1.48
C GLY A 201 -17.15 -3.14 -2.10
N ASN A 202 -16.53 -4.21 -1.58
CA ASN A 202 -15.32 -4.81 -2.12
C ASN A 202 -15.56 -5.93 -3.15
N LEU A 203 -16.81 -6.08 -3.63
CA LEU A 203 -17.20 -7.13 -4.56
C LEU A 203 -17.35 -6.59 -5.98
N ILE A 204 -16.71 -7.27 -6.94
CA ILE A 204 -17.06 -7.16 -8.36
C ILE A 204 -18.13 -8.21 -8.63
N GLN A 205 -19.30 -7.75 -9.08
CA GLN A 205 -20.44 -8.61 -9.37
C GLN A 205 -20.54 -8.93 -10.86
N GLU A 206 -20.16 -8.00 -11.72
CA GLU A 206 -20.20 -8.19 -13.17
C GLU A 206 -19.01 -7.51 -13.88
N LEU A 207 -18.42 -8.24 -14.83
CA LEU A 207 -17.42 -7.74 -15.78
C LEU A 207 -17.97 -7.97 -17.19
N ASP A 208 -18.05 -6.92 -18.00
CA ASP A 208 -18.66 -6.95 -19.34
C ASP A 208 -20.03 -7.63 -19.37
N LYS A 209 -20.87 -7.36 -18.35
CA LYS A 209 -22.20 -7.98 -18.18
C LYS A 209 -22.15 -9.51 -18.03
N ALA A 210 -21.00 -10.04 -17.63
CA ALA A 210 -20.76 -11.47 -17.44
C ALA A 210 -20.23 -11.76 -16.03
N ASN A 211 -20.29 -13.04 -15.68
CA ASN A 211 -19.88 -13.55 -14.36
C ASN A 211 -18.35 -13.49 -14.21
N PRO A 212 -17.80 -12.63 -13.33
CA PRO A 212 -16.37 -12.42 -13.18
C PRO A 212 -15.61 -13.68 -12.75
N SER A 213 -16.18 -14.48 -11.85
CA SER A 213 -15.56 -15.73 -11.39
C SER A 213 -15.40 -16.75 -12.51
N ARG A 214 -16.39 -16.85 -13.40
CA ARG A 214 -16.30 -17.74 -14.57
C ARG A 214 -15.28 -17.22 -15.59
N LEU A 215 -15.22 -15.90 -15.80
CA LEU A 215 -14.21 -15.29 -16.67
C LEU A 215 -12.80 -15.56 -16.15
N LEU A 216 -12.57 -15.39 -14.84
CA LEU A 216 -11.29 -15.70 -14.21
C LEU A 216 -10.93 -17.17 -14.39
N LEU A 217 -11.84 -18.10 -14.08
CA LEU A 217 -11.60 -19.53 -14.23
C LEU A 217 -11.31 -19.94 -15.68
N ALA A 218 -12.06 -19.38 -16.65
CA ALA A 218 -11.83 -19.63 -18.07
C ALA A 218 -10.45 -19.11 -18.51
N ALA A 219 -10.03 -17.94 -18.04
CA ALA A 219 -8.73 -17.36 -18.34
C ALA A 219 -7.58 -18.18 -17.74
N ILE A 220 -7.74 -18.65 -16.50
CA ILE A 220 -6.82 -19.56 -15.80
C ILE A 220 -6.64 -20.87 -16.59
N GLN A 221 -7.76 -21.49 -17.02
CA GLN A 221 -7.73 -22.72 -17.80
C GLN A 221 -7.08 -22.53 -19.17
N THR A 222 -7.38 -21.43 -19.85
CA THR A 222 -6.80 -21.10 -21.17
C THR A 222 -5.29 -20.95 -21.09
N ARG A 223 -4.78 -20.44 -19.97
CA ARG A 223 -3.35 -20.28 -19.69
C ARG A 223 -2.67 -21.56 -19.18
N GLY A 224 -3.40 -22.67 -19.05
CA GLY A 224 -2.87 -23.94 -18.58
C GLY A 224 -2.50 -23.96 -17.09
N ILE A 225 -3.01 -23.00 -16.32
CA ILE A 225 -2.79 -22.92 -14.87
C ILE A 225 -3.85 -23.83 -14.21
N VAL A 226 -3.63 -25.14 -14.20
CA VAL A 226 -4.63 -26.12 -13.73
C VAL A 226 -4.04 -27.00 -12.61
N GLY A 227 -4.89 -27.49 -11.70
CA GLY A 227 -4.50 -28.42 -10.64
C GLY A 227 -3.75 -27.72 -9.50
N GLU A 228 -2.74 -28.39 -8.93
CA GLU A 228 -1.91 -27.83 -7.84
C GLU A 228 -1.22 -26.52 -8.26
N ALA A 229 -0.90 -26.35 -9.54
CA ALA A 229 -0.31 -25.12 -10.05
C ALA A 229 -1.21 -23.89 -9.84
N ALA A 230 -2.54 -24.04 -9.85
CA ALA A 230 -3.45 -22.92 -9.60
C ALA A 230 -3.42 -22.45 -8.14
N LYS A 231 -3.10 -23.33 -7.19
CA LYS A 231 -2.95 -22.99 -5.76
C LYS A 231 -1.65 -22.24 -5.47
N GLU A 232 -0.68 -22.33 -6.37
CA GLU A 232 0.61 -21.64 -6.27
C GLU A 232 0.57 -20.22 -6.85
N HIS A 233 -0.54 -19.79 -7.46
CA HIS A 233 -0.65 -18.45 -8.05
C HIS A 233 -1.62 -17.59 -7.25
N GLU A 234 -1.21 -16.35 -7.02
CA GLU A 234 -2.10 -15.28 -6.56
C GLU A 234 -2.70 -14.58 -7.78
N PHE A 235 -3.98 -14.21 -7.67
CA PHE A 235 -4.73 -13.57 -8.74
C PHE A 235 -5.11 -12.15 -8.37
N TYR A 236 -5.13 -11.25 -9.34
CA TYR A 236 -5.32 -9.82 -9.09
C TYR A 236 -6.24 -9.20 -10.15
N VAL A 237 -6.89 -8.10 -9.75
CA VAL A 237 -7.58 -7.19 -10.65
C VAL A 237 -6.76 -5.91 -10.75
N GLY A 238 -6.32 -5.55 -11.95
CA GLY A 238 -5.61 -4.30 -12.19
C GLY A 238 -6.49 -3.29 -12.90
N VAL A 239 -6.64 -2.08 -12.34
CA VAL A 239 -7.35 -0.97 -12.97
C VAL A 239 -6.46 -0.34 -14.04
N ARG A 240 -7.05 -0.08 -15.20
CA ARG A 240 -6.36 0.40 -16.41
C ARG A 240 -6.73 1.86 -16.66
N ALA A 241 -5.71 2.69 -16.86
CA ALA A 241 -5.87 4.08 -17.29
C ALA A 241 -4.74 4.45 -18.27
N GLY A 242 -5.10 5.05 -19.41
CA GLY A 242 -4.13 5.41 -20.44
C GLY A 242 -3.27 4.24 -20.95
N GLY A 243 -3.83 3.03 -21.03
CA GLY A 243 -3.13 1.82 -21.46
C GLY A 243 -2.11 1.25 -20.45
N LYS A 244 -2.10 1.77 -19.21
CA LYS A 244 -1.23 1.29 -18.13
C LYS A 244 -2.05 0.83 -16.94
N THR A 245 -1.52 -0.14 -16.20
CA THR A 245 -2.09 -0.54 -14.91
C THR A 245 -1.73 0.52 -13.87
N VAL A 246 -2.73 1.09 -13.21
CA VAL A 246 -2.57 2.19 -12.24
C VAL A 246 -2.88 1.78 -10.80
N GLN A 247 -3.74 0.77 -10.62
CA GLN A 247 -4.09 0.18 -9.32
C GLN A 247 -4.12 -1.33 -9.47
N VAL A 248 -3.83 -2.06 -8.39
CA VAL A 248 -3.90 -3.53 -8.36
C VAL A 248 -4.51 -3.95 -7.04
N HIS A 249 -5.51 -4.83 -7.12
CA HIS A 249 -6.22 -5.41 -5.98
C HIS A 249 -6.06 -6.92 -6.00
N HIS A 250 -5.72 -7.51 -4.85
CA HIS A 250 -5.67 -8.96 -4.70
C HIS A 250 -7.07 -9.55 -4.66
N ILE A 251 -7.26 -10.68 -5.33
CA ILE A 251 -8.51 -11.43 -5.30
C ILE A 251 -8.48 -12.38 -4.11
N LEU A 252 -9.29 -12.09 -3.09
CA LEU A 252 -9.38 -12.91 -1.87
C LEU A 252 -10.16 -14.20 -2.11
N SER A 253 -11.25 -14.09 -2.85
CA SER A 253 -12.12 -15.22 -3.14
C SER A 253 -12.99 -14.94 -4.36
N GLY A 254 -13.50 -16.01 -4.95
CA GLY A 254 -14.51 -15.92 -5.99
C GLY A 254 -15.44 -17.13 -5.88
N ASP A 255 -16.73 -16.89 -6.05
CA ASP A 255 -17.74 -17.94 -6.10
C ASP A 255 -18.27 -18.07 -7.54
N PRO A 256 -17.97 -19.17 -8.27
CA PRO A 256 -18.47 -19.38 -9.63
C PRO A 256 -20.00 -19.54 -9.71
N SER A 257 -20.62 -19.99 -8.63
CA SER A 257 -22.07 -20.20 -8.54
C SER A 257 -22.81 -18.89 -8.30
N ARG A 258 -22.34 -18.05 -7.37
CA ARG A 258 -22.89 -16.71 -7.11
C ARG A 258 -22.41 -15.66 -8.11
N GLY A 259 -21.28 -15.93 -8.77
CA GLY A 259 -20.72 -15.08 -9.80
C GLY A 259 -20.11 -13.79 -9.31
N THR A 260 -19.44 -13.80 -8.16
CA THR A 260 -18.82 -12.59 -7.60
C THR A 260 -17.36 -12.86 -7.25
N ILE A 261 -16.53 -11.82 -7.41
CA ILE A 261 -15.12 -11.81 -6.97
C ILE A 261 -14.98 -10.78 -5.85
N ALA A 262 -14.38 -11.20 -4.73
CA ALA A 262 -14.08 -10.34 -3.60
C ALA A 262 -12.62 -9.87 -3.64
N LEU A 263 -12.42 -8.57 -3.46
CA LEU A 263 -11.11 -7.94 -3.48
C LEU A 263 -10.59 -7.64 -2.08
N GLU A 264 -9.26 -7.67 -1.93
CA GLU A 264 -8.53 -7.18 -0.77
C GLU A 264 -8.43 -5.64 -0.81
N SER A 265 -9.58 -4.99 -0.72
CA SER A 265 -9.73 -3.54 -0.64
C SER A 265 -11.01 -3.22 0.10
N GLU A 266 -11.17 -1.97 0.56
CA GLU A 266 -12.43 -1.52 1.15
C GLU A 266 -13.52 -1.37 0.09
N VAL A 267 -13.14 -0.95 -1.12
CA VAL A 267 -14.04 -0.67 -2.24
C VAL A 267 -13.47 -1.28 -3.52
N ALA A 268 -14.33 -1.87 -4.34
CA ALA A 268 -14.00 -2.35 -5.67
C ALA A 268 -13.88 -1.19 -6.67
N PRO A 269 -13.20 -1.38 -7.81
CA PRO A 269 -13.20 -0.38 -8.88
C PRO A 269 -14.63 0.00 -9.29
N ALA A 270 -14.87 1.30 -9.50
CA ALA A 270 -16.21 1.81 -9.78
C ALA A 270 -16.77 1.27 -11.11
N GLU A 271 -18.10 1.22 -11.20
CA GLU A 271 -18.79 0.88 -12.46
C GLU A 271 -18.34 1.81 -13.59
N GLY A 272 -18.07 1.22 -14.77
CA GLY A 272 -17.47 1.90 -15.92
C GLY A 272 -15.94 1.87 -15.95
N SER A 273 -15.26 1.49 -14.87
CA SER A 273 -13.80 1.35 -14.86
C SER A 273 -13.34 0.23 -15.79
N VAL A 274 -12.24 0.45 -16.50
CA VAL A 274 -11.57 -0.58 -17.29
C VAL A 274 -10.58 -1.32 -16.39
N VAL A 275 -10.68 -2.64 -16.38
CA VAL A 275 -9.86 -3.53 -15.55
C VAL A 275 -9.30 -4.67 -16.38
N GLN A 276 -8.28 -5.34 -15.85
CA GLN A 276 -7.73 -6.55 -16.46
C GLN A 276 -7.42 -7.54 -15.34
N LEU A 277 -7.64 -8.83 -15.60
CA LEU A 277 -7.31 -9.89 -14.65
C LEU A 277 -5.85 -10.29 -14.85
N PHE A 278 -5.15 -10.50 -13.75
CA PHE A 278 -3.74 -10.85 -13.74
C PHE A 278 -3.46 -12.02 -12.83
N HIS A 279 -2.35 -12.70 -13.08
CA HIS A 279 -1.71 -13.57 -12.09
C HIS A 279 -0.35 -13.00 -11.71
N GLY A 280 0.02 -13.20 -10.45
CA GLY A 280 1.33 -12.78 -9.92
C GLY A 280 2.44 -13.79 -10.20
N PRO A 281 3.65 -13.48 -9.70
CA PRO A 281 4.74 -14.44 -9.62
C PRO A 281 4.31 -15.64 -8.77
N ARG A 282 4.81 -16.84 -9.11
CA ARG A 282 4.52 -18.07 -8.35
C ARG A 282 4.89 -17.94 -6.88
N HIS A 283 4.09 -18.52 -5.99
CA HIS A 283 4.38 -18.63 -4.58
C HIS A 283 5.73 -19.35 -4.39
N GLY A 284 6.69 -18.70 -3.71
CA GLY A 284 8.05 -19.21 -3.55
C GLY A 284 9.00 -18.95 -4.74
N ALA A 285 8.54 -18.30 -5.83
CA ALA A 285 9.46 -17.63 -6.73
C ALA A 285 10.26 -16.60 -5.91
N PRO A 286 11.57 -16.42 -6.18
CA PRO A 286 12.32 -15.36 -5.54
C PRO A 286 11.51 -14.08 -5.70
N ALA A 287 11.23 -13.40 -4.58
CA ALA A 287 10.57 -12.10 -4.63
C ALA A 287 11.24 -11.29 -5.75
N PRO A 288 10.50 -10.57 -6.61
CA PRO A 288 11.14 -9.68 -7.58
C PRO A 288 12.15 -8.89 -6.78
N ALA A 289 13.44 -9.17 -7.04
CA ALA A 289 14.49 -8.70 -6.16
C ALA A 289 14.22 -7.23 -5.97
N LEU A 290 14.10 -6.78 -4.71
CA LEU A 290 14.24 -5.35 -4.43
C LEU A 290 15.39 -4.90 -5.30
N PRO A 291 15.16 -3.93 -6.21
CA PRO A 291 16.07 -3.67 -7.31
C PRO A 291 17.47 -3.70 -6.73
N SER A 292 18.32 -4.63 -7.18
CA SER A 292 19.67 -4.78 -6.64
C SER A 292 20.31 -3.39 -6.56
N PRO A 293 21.28 -3.07 -5.69
CA PRO A 293 21.91 -1.75 -5.72
C PRO A 293 22.33 -1.30 -7.13
N SER A 294 22.65 -2.24 -8.04
CA SER A 294 22.86 -2.02 -9.48
C SER A 294 21.57 -1.76 -10.30
N SER A 295 20.45 -2.39 -9.97
CA SER A 295 19.12 -2.08 -10.53
C SER A 295 18.49 -0.81 -9.92
N LEU A 296 18.84 -0.46 -8.68
CA LEU A 296 18.59 0.83 -8.01
C LEU A 296 19.46 1.93 -8.62
N ALA A 297 20.68 1.59 -9.06
CA ALA A 297 21.54 2.45 -9.87
C ALA A 297 20.99 2.63 -11.29
N GLY A 298 20.42 1.61 -11.93
CA GLY A 298 19.64 1.79 -13.18
C GLY A 298 18.37 2.64 -13.00
N LEU A 299 17.95 2.81 -11.75
CA LEU A 299 16.87 3.66 -11.28
C LEU A 299 17.38 5.06 -10.87
N THR A 300 18.70 5.31 -10.81
CA THR A 300 19.29 6.66 -10.63
C THR A 300 19.16 7.46 -11.93
N GLY A 301 17.95 7.99 -12.15
CA GLY A 301 17.82 9.18 -12.98
C GLY A 301 18.45 10.39 -12.25
N PRO A 302 18.64 11.53 -12.93
CA PRO A 302 19.13 12.75 -12.27
C PRO A 302 18.20 13.28 -11.15
N GLY A 303 16.96 12.77 -11.08
CA GLY A 303 15.94 13.21 -10.13
C GLY A 303 15.95 12.47 -8.80
N LYS A 304 15.44 13.15 -7.76
CA LYS A 304 15.24 12.55 -6.42
C LYS A 304 14.03 11.63 -6.43
N ARG A 305 14.09 10.53 -5.65
CA ARG A 305 13.00 9.57 -5.51
C ARG A 305 12.68 9.26 -4.06
N LEU A 306 11.39 9.13 -3.77
CA LEU A 306 10.88 8.55 -2.52
C LEU A 306 9.97 7.37 -2.86
N SER A 307 10.26 6.19 -2.35
CA SER A 307 9.56 4.95 -2.67
C SER A 307 9.08 4.21 -1.43
N PHE A 308 7.86 3.71 -1.50
CA PHE A 308 7.27 2.78 -0.55
C PHE A 308 7.06 1.43 -1.20
N ILE A 309 7.46 0.37 -0.50
CA ILE A 309 7.40 -1.00 -0.97
C ILE A 309 6.69 -1.88 0.03
N THR A 310 5.83 -2.77 -0.46
CA THR A 310 5.25 -3.79 0.38
C THR A 310 6.18 -4.99 0.49
N ALA A 311 6.63 -5.29 1.71
CA ALA A 311 7.48 -6.43 1.99
C ALA A 311 6.63 -7.70 2.27
N PRO A 312 7.06 -8.88 1.82
CA PRO A 312 6.41 -10.13 2.23
C PRO A 312 6.60 -10.44 3.72
N ARG A 313 5.58 -11.03 4.36
CA ARG A 313 5.61 -11.43 5.78
C ARG A 313 6.60 -12.57 6.08
N ASP A 314 6.79 -13.48 5.11
CA ASP A 314 7.44 -14.78 5.34
C ASP A 314 8.66 -15.04 4.45
N HIS A 315 9.51 -14.03 4.19
CA HIS A 315 10.75 -14.32 3.48
C HIS A 315 11.86 -14.73 4.45
N PRO A 316 12.33 -16.00 4.44
CA PRO A 316 13.54 -16.35 5.15
C PRO A 316 14.69 -15.56 4.54
N VAL A 317 15.45 -14.88 5.39
CA VAL A 317 16.72 -14.27 5.01
C VAL A 317 17.65 -15.42 4.65
N SER A 318 17.89 -15.67 3.37
CA SER A 318 18.91 -16.61 2.97
C SER A 318 20.27 -16.06 3.43
N PRO A 319 21.06 -16.83 4.20
CA PRO A 319 22.43 -16.44 4.47
C PRO A 319 23.16 -16.37 3.13
N ASN A 320 23.68 -15.19 2.77
CA ASN A 320 24.58 -15.09 1.63
C ASN A 320 25.80 -15.99 1.89
N SER A 321 26.01 -16.99 1.03
CA SER A 321 27.33 -17.51 0.75
C SER A 321 27.87 -16.72 -0.43
N ASP A 322 28.66 -15.67 -0.17
CA ASP A 322 29.87 -15.42 -0.96
C ASP A 322 30.76 -14.28 -0.43
N SER A 323 32.05 -14.64 -0.36
CA SER A 323 33.28 -13.85 -0.27
C SER A 323 33.46 -12.86 0.89
N GLU A 324 34.42 -13.18 1.76
CA GLU A 324 35.21 -12.23 2.54
C GLU A 324 35.79 -11.14 1.61
N SER A 325 35.03 -10.06 1.41
CA SER A 325 35.61 -8.80 0.96
C SER A 325 34.85 -7.68 1.64
N ALA A 326 35.59 -6.97 2.50
CA ALA A 326 35.35 -5.68 3.12
C ALA A 326 33.90 -5.30 3.52
N VAL A 327 33.74 -4.90 4.79
CA VAL A 327 32.58 -4.16 5.30
C VAL A 327 32.43 -2.86 4.50
N ASP A 328 31.69 -2.91 3.40
CA ASP A 328 31.50 -1.78 2.49
C ASP A 328 30.13 -1.15 2.73
N VAL A 329 30.13 0.07 3.28
CA VAL A 329 28.91 0.86 3.47
C VAL A 329 28.42 1.28 2.09
N ARG A 330 27.25 0.77 1.69
CA ARG A 330 26.62 1.15 0.41
C ARG A 330 25.66 2.32 0.63
N VAL A 331 25.94 3.44 -0.01
CA VAL A 331 25.07 4.63 -0.02
C VAL A 331 24.31 4.68 -1.36
N LEU A 332 23.00 4.87 -1.29
CA LEU A 332 22.15 5.10 -2.46
C LEU A 332 21.72 6.57 -2.46
N ASP A 333 22.44 7.40 -3.20
CA ASP A 333 22.15 8.83 -3.27
C ASP A 333 20.82 9.10 -3.99
N ASN A 334 20.12 10.14 -3.54
CA ASN A 334 18.85 10.62 -4.11
C ASN A 334 17.70 9.59 -4.07
N VAL A 335 17.80 8.56 -3.24
CA VAL A 335 16.76 7.56 -3.05
C VAL A 335 16.38 7.45 -1.58
N PHE A 336 15.12 7.74 -1.27
CA PHE A 336 14.50 7.31 -0.03
C PHE A 336 13.69 6.05 -0.31
N LEU A 337 13.94 5.01 0.47
CA LEU A 337 13.20 3.77 0.40
C LEU A 337 12.69 3.37 1.78
N ALA A 338 11.41 3.05 1.89
CA ALA A 338 10.85 2.42 3.07
C ALA A 338 10.00 1.23 2.66
N ALA A 339 9.96 0.21 3.51
CA ALA A 339 9.18 -0.99 3.27
C ALA A 339 8.34 -1.35 4.49
N SER A 340 7.17 -1.94 4.25
CA SER A 340 6.34 -2.53 5.30
C SER A 340 5.58 -3.73 4.78
N GLU A 341 5.35 -4.71 5.65
CA GLU A 341 4.48 -5.85 5.42
C GLU A 341 2.99 -5.53 5.43
N ASN A 342 2.61 -4.32 5.86
CA ASN A 342 1.21 -3.88 5.90
C ASN A 342 0.81 -3.06 4.67
N GLY A 343 1.76 -2.72 3.80
CA GLY A 343 1.49 -2.10 2.52
C GLY A 343 1.57 -0.57 2.50
N PHE A 344 1.09 0.01 1.41
CA PHE A 344 1.11 1.46 1.18
C PHE A 344 -0.27 1.99 0.78
N LEU A 345 -0.43 3.31 0.90
CA LEU A 345 -1.60 4.08 0.49
C LEU A 345 -1.21 4.98 -0.68
N LEU A 346 -2.08 5.11 -1.67
CA LEU A 346 -1.86 6.02 -2.79
C LEU A 346 -3.16 6.68 -3.24
N GLY A 347 -3.12 8.00 -3.44
CA GLY A 347 -4.13 8.72 -4.22
C GLY A 347 -3.44 9.77 -5.06
N ARG A 348 -3.46 9.63 -6.39
CA ARG A 348 -2.81 10.59 -7.28
C ARG A 348 -3.77 11.73 -7.60
N ASN A 349 -3.24 12.93 -7.71
CA ASN A 349 -3.94 14.03 -8.35
C ASN A 349 -3.34 14.22 -9.76
N GLY A 350 -4.12 13.92 -10.80
CA GLY A 350 -3.75 14.16 -12.18
C GLY A 350 -4.06 15.60 -12.59
N ASP A 351 -3.16 16.23 -13.34
CA ASP A 351 -3.42 17.51 -14.00
C ASP A 351 -4.33 17.27 -15.22
N GLY A 352 -5.64 17.07 -15.00
CA GLY A 352 -6.64 17.08 -16.08
C GLY A 352 -7.70 15.98 -16.12
N GLU A 353 -7.76 15.04 -15.16
CA GLU A 353 -8.85 14.05 -15.14
C GLU A 353 -10.10 14.60 -14.44
N LYS A 354 -11.28 14.33 -15.03
CA LYS A 354 -12.59 14.72 -14.50
C LYS A 354 -12.96 14.00 -13.21
N GLU A 355 -12.25 12.92 -12.86
CA GLU A 355 -12.42 12.19 -11.61
C GLU A 355 -11.08 12.09 -10.87
N LYS A 356 -11.08 12.54 -9.62
CA LYS A 356 -9.91 12.43 -8.76
C LYS A 356 -9.79 11.02 -8.21
N GLU A 357 -8.61 10.41 -8.32
CA GLU A 357 -8.34 9.09 -7.75
C GLU A 357 -8.58 9.13 -6.24
N LYS A 358 -9.53 8.33 -5.74
CA LYS A 358 -9.69 8.10 -4.30
C LYS A 358 -8.45 7.37 -3.78
N VAL A 359 -8.06 7.68 -2.54
CA VAL A 359 -6.93 6.99 -1.91
C VAL A 359 -7.27 5.50 -1.78
N TRP A 360 -6.39 4.64 -2.24
CA TRP A 360 -6.51 3.18 -2.15
C TRP A 360 -5.30 2.58 -1.43
N THR A 361 -5.50 1.38 -0.91
CA THR A 361 -4.49 0.63 -0.17
C THR A 361 -3.96 -0.52 -1.02
N CYS A 362 -2.65 -0.71 -1.01
CA CYS A 362 -1.96 -1.82 -1.64
C CYS A 362 -1.26 -2.67 -0.58
N THR A 363 -1.79 -3.85 -0.27
CA THR A 363 -1.20 -4.83 0.67
C THR A 363 -0.34 -5.89 -0.02
N THR A 364 -0.18 -5.79 -1.34
CA THR A 364 0.57 -6.73 -2.18
C THR A 364 1.95 -6.18 -2.55
N ARG A 365 2.87 -7.04 -3.02
CA ARG A 365 4.33 -6.80 -3.23
C ARG A 365 4.68 -5.76 -4.33
N TRP A 366 4.17 -4.54 -4.22
CA TRP A 366 4.30 -3.50 -5.24
C TRP A 366 5.00 -2.26 -4.72
N ILE A 367 5.28 -1.35 -5.65
CA ILE A 367 6.04 -0.13 -5.38
C ILE A 367 5.17 1.07 -5.75
N ALA A 368 5.09 2.03 -4.83
CA ALA A 368 4.64 3.39 -5.12
C ALA A 368 5.81 4.35 -4.94
N SER A 369 5.90 5.37 -5.79
CA SER A 369 7.03 6.31 -5.79
C SER A 369 6.63 7.72 -6.14
N LEU A 370 7.32 8.68 -5.52
CA LEU A 370 7.37 10.08 -5.89
C LEU A 370 8.69 10.35 -6.62
N LEU A 371 8.61 10.94 -7.81
CA LEU A 371 9.74 11.28 -8.66
C LEU A 371 9.83 12.79 -8.81
N TRP A 372 10.88 13.41 -8.28
CA TRP A 372 11.16 14.82 -8.53
C TRP A 372 11.95 14.98 -9.84
N PRO A 373 11.72 16.08 -10.57
CA PRO A 373 12.45 16.39 -11.80
C PRO A 373 13.94 16.63 -11.55
#